data_AF-A0A8S1LKI3-F1
#
_entry.id   AF-A0A8S1LKI3-F1
#
_cell.length_a   1.000
_cell.length_b   1.000
_cell.length_c   1.000
_cell.angle_alpha   90.00
_cell.angle_beta   90.00
_cell.angle_gamma   90.00
#
_symmetry.space_group_name_H-M   'P 1'
#
loop_
_entity.id
_entity.type
_entity.pdbx_description
1 polymer ?
#
loop_
_entity_poly.entity_id
_entity_poly.type
_entity_poly.pdbx_seq_one_letter_code
_entity_poly.pdbx_strand_id
1 'polypeptide(L)'
;MSVWYYFYAFQGYFVHKKKENFTESQLAISQKQDAQQQEDDRYKKQKLSDNQSLEKNIMEIWIKDCNQFKYDLIQNKNGNYENVLLFKNIQFYYDKINSKQEKLYQVKGFIYLTEYDQNFNPKYKLQSGNFLVDLNKRKFQLNGEGIEYQGKSKFVKYEGNFKDGEYIHEQKKAFTNTNQNQKKNNPRIIIIDEATGEQVNAQNIKRQKQKQVQKVWCKYNQQISINDINILQNLSWMTSNIIDSYVLQLNIESENKYFKLNELEKKQVKRILLLPTSLTTNFGDLFDKQKAYNLLEQELLEYSQMNLDITKIYKKIGFPINKINFHWYFLLFDAENGEVQIFDSTSNTYNSQVHNKNIIQTLAEVLKITIQNIEIHKKSGQQRNGYSCGYFICSFMRFLQEQQFLNNQIEYYYKENEIIPILKNTIARIK
;
A
#
# COMPACT_ATOMS: atom_id res chain seq x y z
N MET A 1 72.18 6.19 -74.14
CA MET A 1 71.93 6.67 -72.77
C MET A 1 70.89 7.78 -72.84
N SER A 2 69.79 7.58 -72.10
CA SER A 2 68.90 8.59 -71.48
C SER A 2 68.55 9.85 -72.29
N VAL A 3 67.27 9.94 -72.68
CA VAL A 3 66.63 11.15 -73.20
C VAL A 3 65.42 11.52 -72.33
N TRP A 4 65.22 12.83 -72.27
CA TRP A 4 64.39 13.67 -71.42
C TRP A 4 62.89 13.75 -71.76
N TYR A 5 62.17 14.33 -70.78
CA TYR A 5 60.86 15.02 -70.80
C TYR A 5 60.44 15.76 -72.09
N TYR A 6 59.15 15.69 -72.50
CA TYR A 6 58.14 16.79 -72.48
C TYR A 6 56.80 16.42 -73.19
N PHE A 7 55.73 17.12 -72.77
CA PHE A 7 54.34 17.16 -73.26
C PHE A 7 54.15 17.47 -74.77
N TYR A 8 53.13 16.90 -75.44
CA TYR A 8 52.00 17.65 -76.07
C TYR A 8 50.92 16.74 -76.72
N ALA A 9 49.79 17.39 -77.01
CA ALA A 9 48.42 16.96 -77.25
C ALA A 9 48.07 16.23 -78.59
N PHE A 10 47.04 15.38 -78.47
CA PHE A 10 45.81 15.25 -79.27
C PHE A 10 45.74 14.69 -80.72
N GLN A 11 44.71 13.84 -80.86
CA GLN A 11 43.97 13.33 -82.05
C GLN A 11 44.59 12.12 -82.79
N GLY A 12 43.85 11.04 -83.08
CA GLY A 12 42.42 10.78 -82.90
C GLY A 12 42.01 9.48 -83.59
N TYR A 13 40.78 9.05 -83.30
CA TYR A 13 40.00 8.04 -84.02
C TYR A 13 40.49 6.59 -83.99
N PHE A 14 40.12 5.89 -82.93
CA PHE A 14 39.39 4.62 -83.01
C PHE A 14 38.87 4.33 -81.60
N VAL A 15 37.55 4.28 -81.41
CA VAL A 15 36.76 3.53 -80.40
C VAL A 15 35.41 4.27 -80.26
N HIS A 16 34.59 4.12 -81.31
CA HIS A 16 33.13 4.16 -81.15
C HIS A 16 32.68 2.73 -80.80
N LYS A 17 31.66 2.61 -79.94
CA LYS A 17 30.99 1.38 -79.47
C LYS A 17 31.63 0.60 -78.31
N LYS A 18 31.77 1.23 -77.14
CA LYS A 18 31.76 0.46 -75.87
C LYS A 18 31.37 1.24 -74.60
N LYS A 19 30.71 2.41 -74.72
CA LYS A 19 30.38 3.26 -73.56
C LYS A 19 28.89 3.50 -73.27
N GLU A 20 27.97 2.99 -74.08
CA GLU A 20 26.52 3.21 -73.82
C GLU A 20 25.86 2.09 -73.00
N ASN A 21 26.44 0.89 -72.92
CA ASN A 21 25.83 -0.24 -72.18
C ASN A 21 26.26 -0.36 -70.71
N PHE A 22 27.15 0.52 -70.22
CA PHE A 22 27.65 0.44 -68.84
C PHE A 22 26.85 1.34 -67.88
N THR A 23 26.28 2.44 -68.37
CA THR A 23 25.48 3.39 -67.58
C THR A 23 24.06 2.90 -67.32
N GLU A 24 23.42 2.22 -68.27
CA GLU A 24 22.06 1.67 -68.05
C GLU A 24 22.07 0.48 -67.07
N SER A 25 23.10 -0.36 -67.12
CA SER A 25 23.29 -1.47 -66.17
C SER A 25 23.51 -0.96 -64.74
N GLN A 26 24.36 0.06 -64.57
CA GLN A 26 24.62 0.64 -63.24
C GLN A 26 23.42 1.45 -62.70
N LEU A 27 22.68 2.16 -63.57
CA LEU A 27 21.43 2.80 -63.16
C LEU A 27 20.38 1.76 -62.76
N ALA A 28 20.23 0.67 -63.50
CA ALA A 28 19.28 -0.39 -63.19
C ALA A 28 19.63 -1.12 -61.88
N ILE A 29 20.92 -1.29 -61.58
CA ILE A 29 21.39 -1.88 -60.32
C ILE A 29 21.15 -0.90 -59.15
N SER A 30 21.45 0.39 -59.32
CA SER A 30 21.19 1.42 -58.29
C SER A 30 19.70 1.56 -57.99
N GLN A 31 18.86 1.61 -59.02
CA GLN A 31 17.40 1.71 -58.85
C GLN A 31 16.82 0.46 -58.19
N LYS A 32 17.37 -0.73 -58.46
CA LYS A 32 16.99 -1.96 -57.74
C LYS A 32 17.42 -1.95 -56.28
N GLN A 33 18.62 -1.44 -55.98
CA GLN A 33 19.10 -1.31 -54.61
C GLN A 33 18.29 -0.28 -53.81
N ASP A 34 17.97 0.88 -54.41
CA ASP A 34 17.15 1.91 -53.78
C ASP A 34 15.71 1.43 -53.56
N ALA A 35 15.14 0.70 -54.52
CA ALA A 35 13.81 0.10 -54.37
C ALA A 35 13.78 -0.96 -53.25
N GLN A 36 14.80 -1.80 -53.19
CA GLN A 36 14.92 -2.84 -52.17
C GLN A 36 15.15 -2.25 -50.77
N GLN A 37 15.94 -1.18 -50.67
CA GLN A 37 16.17 -0.47 -49.41
C GLN A 37 14.91 0.29 -48.94
N GLN A 38 14.12 0.85 -49.86
CA GLN A 38 12.83 1.46 -49.54
C GLN A 38 11.78 0.43 -49.11
N GLU A 39 11.76 -0.77 -49.71
CA GLU A 39 10.91 -1.87 -49.25
C GLU A 39 11.33 -2.37 -47.86
N ASP A 40 12.62 -2.53 -47.59
CA ASP A 40 13.13 -2.92 -46.27
C ASP A 40 12.80 -1.87 -45.20
N ASP A 41 12.89 -0.58 -45.51
CA ASP A 41 12.55 0.50 -44.60
C ASP A 41 11.03 0.62 -44.36
N ARG A 42 10.20 0.36 -45.39
CA ARG A 42 8.74 0.23 -45.22
C ARG A 42 8.40 -0.97 -44.35
N TYR A 43 9.02 -2.12 -44.60
CA TYR A 43 8.80 -3.33 -43.83
C TYR A 43 9.22 -3.15 -42.36
N LYS A 44 10.36 -2.50 -42.11
CA LYS A 44 10.79 -2.14 -40.74
C LYS A 44 9.83 -1.17 -40.05
N LYS A 45 9.36 -0.11 -40.75
CA LYS A 45 8.40 0.85 -40.19
C LYS A 45 7.03 0.24 -39.92
N GLN A 46 6.55 -0.63 -40.81
CA GLN A 46 5.29 -1.34 -40.64
C GLN A 46 5.39 -2.34 -39.50
N LYS A 47 6.49 -3.09 -39.39
CA LYS A 47 6.76 -3.99 -38.26
C LYS A 47 6.92 -3.25 -36.93
N LEU A 48 7.47 -2.03 -36.92
CA LEU A 48 7.51 -1.17 -35.72
C LEU A 48 6.11 -0.66 -35.33
N SER A 49 5.32 -0.21 -36.30
CA SER A 49 3.93 0.25 -36.11
C SER A 49 3.04 -0.87 -35.63
N ASP A 50 3.14 -2.05 -36.24
CA ASP A 50 2.37 -3.24 -35.88
C ASP A 50 2.79 -3.77 -34.51
N ASN A 51 4.08 -3.71 -34.15
CA ASN A 51 4.53 -4.03 -32.80
C ASN A 51 4.06 -3.01 -31.75
N GLN A 52 4.05 -1.70 -32.05
CA GLN A 52 3.52 -0.68 -31.12
C GLN A 52 2.00 -0.79 -30.95
N SER A 53 1.27 -1.09 -32.04
CA SER A 53 -0.17 -1.38 -32.06
C SER A 53 -0.50 -2.65 -31.28
N LEU A 54 0.30 -3.71 -31.47
CA LEU A 54 0.16 -4.99 -30.77
C LEU A 54 0.59 -4.88 -29.30
N GLU A 55 1.62 -4.09 -28.96
CA GLU A 55 2.02 -3.81 -27.58
C GLU A 55 0.94 -3.03 -26.83
N LYS A 56 0.33 -2.04 -27.49
CA LYS A 56 -0.80 -1.29 -26.94
C LYS A 56 -2.03 -2.17 -26.78
N ASN A 57 -2.36 -3.02 -27.77
CA ASN A 57 -3.47 -3.97 -27.69
C ASN A 57 -3.23 -5.08 -26.65
N ILE A 58 -2.03 -5.66 -26.57
CA ILE A 58 -1.71 -6.70 -25.59
C ILE A 58 -1.72 -6.12 -24.18
N MET A 59 -1.19 -4.91 -23.97
CA MET A 59 -1.33 -4.21 -22.68
C MET A 59 -2.78 -3.90 -22.36
N GLU A 60 -3.58 -3.39 -23.30
CA GLU A 60 -5.01 -3.08 -23.10
C GLU A 60 -5.88 -4.33 -22.84
N ILE A 61 -5.56 -5.46 -23.50
CA ILE A 61 -6.21 -6.77 -23.30
C ILE A 61 -5.76 -7.39 -21.97
N TRP A 62 -4.48 -7.32 -21.60
CA TRP A 62 -3.98 -7.81 -20.31
C TRP A 62 -4.44 -6.97 -19.13
N ILE A 63 -4.54 -5.66 -19.31
CA ILE A 63 -5.14 -4.72 -18.36
C ILE A 63 -6.59 -5.07 -18.06
N LYS A 64 -7.33 -5.65 -19.03
CA LYS A 64 -8.69 -6.15 -18.86
C LYS A 64 -8.77 -7.49 -18.12
N ASP A 65 -7.79 -8.37 -18.30
CA ASP A 65 -7.80 -9.73 -17.73
C ASP A 65 -7.13 -9.83 -16.34
N CYS A 66 -6.44 -8.78 -15.89
CA CYS A 66 -5.84 -8.68 -14.55
C CYS A 66 -6.90 -8.41 -13.45
N ASN A 67 -7.79 -9.37 -13.23
CA ASN A 67 -8.74 -9.37 -12.12
C ASN A 67 -8.05 -9.75 -10.80
N GLN A 68 -7.28 -8.82 -10.26
CA GLN A 68 -7.20 -8.58 -8.81
C GLN A 68 -6.31 -7.36 -8.60
N PHE A 69 -6.95 -6.22 -8.33
CA PHE A 69 -6.34 -4.97 -7.90
C PHE A 69 -5.64 -4.11 -8.98
N LYS A 70 -6.34 -3.74 -10.05
CA LYS A 70 -5.92 -2.57 -10.84
C LYS A 70 -6.43 -1.29 -10.17
N TYR A 71 -5.55 -0.41 -9.71
CA TYR A 71 -5.89 1.01 -9.68
C TYR A 71 -5.62 1.59 -11.07
N ASP A 72 -6.51 2.45 -11.52
CA ASP A 72 -6.18 3.41 -12.57
C ASP A 72 -4.87 4.08 -12.21
N LEU A 73 -4.04 4.38 -13.21
CA LEU A 73 -2.75 5.06 -13.07
C LEU A 73 -2.88 6.26 -12.11
N ILE A 74 -2.60 6.06 -10.82
CA ILE A 74 -2.62 7.17 -9.86
C ILE A 74 -1.26 7.82 -10.00
N GLN A 75 -1.16 8.77 -10.93
CA GLN A 75 0.02 9.61 -11.04
C GLN A 75 0.28 10.27 -9.68
N ASN A 76 1.38 9.87 -9.06
CA ASN A 76 1.83 10.46 -7.82
C ASN A 76 2.52 11.79 -8.12
N LYS A 77 2.01 12.89 -7.57
CA LYS A 77 2.61 14.24 -7.72
C LYS A 77 3.98 14.36 -7.03
N ASN A 78 4.36 13.43 -6.15
CA ASN A 78 5.57 13.50 -5.34
C ASN A 78 6.80 12.79 -5.97
N GLY A 79 6.70 12.24 -7.18
CA GLY A 79 7.86 12.01 -8.05
C GLY A 79 8.73 10.76 -7.82
N ASN A 80 8.44 9.88 -6.86
CA ASN A 80 9.28 8.69 -6.62
C ASN A 80 8.93 7.46 -7.48
N TYR A 81 7.66 7.30 -7.87
CA TYR A 81 7.17 6.20 -8.70
C TYR A 81 5.98 6.67 -9.54
N GLU A 82 5.91 6.23 -10.79
CA GLU A 82 4.86 6.65 -11.74
C GLU A 82 3.60 5.77 -11.67
N ASN A 83 3.75 4.52 -11.23
CA ASN A 83 2.70 3.50 -11.34
C ASN A 83 2.51 2.72 -10.02
N VAL A 84 1.34 2.11 -9.84
CA VAL A 84 1.03 1.22 -8.71
C VAL A 84 0.29 -0.04 -9.19
N LEU A 85 0.77 -1.21 -8.77
CA LEU A 85 0.08 -2.49 -8.92
C LEU A 85 -0.46 -2.96 -7.58
N LEU A 86 -1.75 -3.22 -7.57
CA LEU A 86 -2.47 -3.99 -6.58
C LEU A 86 -2.38 -5.49 -6.79
N PHE A 87 -2.16 -6.31 -5.78
CA PHE A 87 -2.72 -7.67 -5.77
C PHE A 87 -3.26 -7.99 -4.38
N LYS A 88 -3.94 -9.14 -4.24
CA LYS A 88 -4.26 -9.68 -2.92
C LYS A 88 -2.97 -9.77 -2.11
N ASN A 89 -2.92 -8.99 -1.02
CA ASN A 89 -1.78 -8.88 -0.10
C ASN A 89 -0.50 -8.21 -0.65
N ILE A 90 -0.52 -7.65 -1.85
CA ILE A 90 0.66 -7.01 -2.45
C ILE A 90 0.27 -5.61 -2.90
N GLN A 91 1.11 -4.63 -2.63
CA GLN A 91 1.01 -3.30 -3.20
C GLN A 91 2.40 -2.87 -3.67
N PHE A 92 2.55 -2.74 -4.98
CA PHE A 92 3.84 -2.51 -5.63
C PHE A 92 3.83 -1.18 -6.38
N TYR A 93 4.58 -0.22 -5.88
CA TYR A 93 4.87 1.05 -6.55
C TYR A 93 6.08 0.88 -7.44
N TYR A 94 6.04 1.39 -8.66
CA TYR A 94 7.10 1.13 -9.62
C TYR A 94 7.26 2.24 -10.66
N ASP A 95 8.49 2.36 -11.16
CA ASP A 95 8.85 3.24 -12.28
C ASP A 95 8.38 2.65 -13.61
N LYS A 96 8.78 3.22 -14.75
CA LYS A 96 8.50 2.60 -16.05
C LYS A 96 9.15 1.21 -16.13
N ILE A 97 8.42 0.28 -16.74
CA ILE A 97 8.91 -1.08 -16.99
C ILE A 97 10.00 -1.00 -18.06
N ASN A 98 11.24 -1.26 -17.66
CA ASN A 98 12.39 -1.23 -18.57
C ASN A 98 12.63 -2.63 -19.14
N SER A 99 12.36 -2.79 -20.43
CA SER A 99 12.66 -3.96 -21.27
C SER A 99 11.96 -5.28 -20.91
N LYS A 100 11.71 -6.09 -21.94
CA LYS A 100 11.25 -7.49 -21.82
C LYS A 100 12.47 -8.40 -22.01
N GLN A 101 12.84 -9.14 -20.97
CA GLN A 101 13.55 -10.40 -21.13
C GLN A 101 12.62 -11.51 -20.64
N GLU A 102 12.11 -12.32 -21.58
CA GLU A 102 11.57 -13.66 -21.30
C GLU A 102 10.61 -13.78 -20.09
N LYS A 103 9.51 -13.01 -20.09
CA LYS A 103 8.42 -13.03 -19.09
C LYS A 103 8.76 -12.45 -17.71
N LEU A 104 10.01 -12.01 -17.49
CA LEU A 104 10.43 -11.31 -16.29
C LEU A 104 10.70 -9.84 -16.62
N TYR A 105 10.20 -8.96 -15.76
CA TYR A 105 10.42 -7.52 -15.89
C TYR A 105 11.38 -7.05 -14.81
N GLN A 106 12.43 -6.34 -15.22
CA GLN A 106 13.31 -5.68 -14.26
C GLN A 106 12.82 -4.25 -14.03
N VAL A 107 12.42 -3.94 -12.81
CA VAL A 107 11.76 -2.67 -12.49
C VAL A 107 12.22 -2.16 -11.14
N LYS A 108 12.56 -0.87 -11.07
CA LYS A 108 12.78 -0.19 -9.80
C LYS A 108 11.43 0.08 -9.14
N GLY A 109 11.30 -0.25 -7.86
CA GLY A 109 10.03 -0.16 -7.17
C GLY A 109 10.12 -0.14 -5.66
N PHE A 110 8.95 -0.11 -5.04
CA PHE A 110 8.71 -0.29 -3.62
C PHE A 110 7.53 -1.25 -3.46
N ILE A 111 7.72 -2.35 -2.73
CA ILE A 111 6.67 -3.33 -2.45
C ILE A 111 6.27 -3.33 -0.97
N TYR A 112 4.97 -3.40 -0.75
CA TYR A 112 4.33 -3.78 0.51
C TYR A 112 3.71 -5.16 0.32
N LEU A 113 4.31 -6.18 0.93
CA LEU A 113 3.78 -7.55 0.94
C LEU A 113 3.21 -7.86 2.32
N THR A 114 2.01 -8.42 2.36
CA THR A 114 1.34 -8.89 3.58
C THR A 114 1.29 -10.41 3.57
N GLU A 115 2.20 -11.04 4.28
CA GLU A 115 2.15 -12.47 4.55
C GLU A 115 1.26 -12.72 5.77
N TYR A 116 0.82 -13.95 5.98
CA TYR A 116 0.07 -14.34 7.18
C TYR A 116 0.80 -15.53 7.79
N ASP A 117 0.98 -15.52 9.12
CA ASP A 117 1.51 -16.69 9.81
C ASP A 117 0.45 -17.77 10.03
N GLN A 118 0.84 -18.85 10.72
CA GLN A 118 -0.02 -20.01 10.97
C GLN A 118 -1.30 -19.65 11.75
N ASN A 119 -1.30 -18.53 12.48
CA ASN A 119 -2.44 -18.04 13.25
C ASN A 119 -3.14 -16.88 12.53
N PHE A 120 -2.95 -16.75 11.21
CA PHE A 120 -3.46 -15.66 10.40
C PHE A 120 -3.06 -14.26 10.90
N ASN A 121 -1.95 -14.13 11.64
CA ASN A 121 -1.43 -12.81 11.96
C ASN A 121 -0.67 -12.27 10.75
N PRO A 122 -1.01 -11.07 10.26
CA PRO A 122 -0.29 -10.47 9.16
C PRO A 122 1.15 -10.14 9.54
N LYS A 123 2.07 -10.56 8.68
CA LYS A 123 3.49 -10.21 8.68
C LYS A 123 3.77 -9.35 7.47
N TYR A 124 4.26 -8.15 7.71
CA TYR A 124 4.57 -7.23 6.62
C TYR A 124 6.02 -7.36 6.20
N LYS A 125 6.21 -7.44 4.88
CA LYS A 125 7.52 -7.38 4.24
C LYS A 125 7.52 -6.17 3.33
N LEU A 126 8.31 -5.17 3.71
CA LEU A 126 8.47 -3.93 2.97
C LEU A 126 9.85 -3.94 2.32
N GLN A 127 9.90 -3.70 1.02
CA GLN A 127 11.17 -3.66 0.29
C GLN A 127 11.19 -2.57 -0.76
N SER A 128 12.35 -2.00 -1.03
CA SER A 128 12.57 -1.03 -2.10
C SER A 128 13.87 -1.31 -2.85
N GLY A 129 13.89 -1.09 -4.16
CA GLY A 129 15.08 -1.32 -4.98
C GLY A 129 14.72 -1.89 -6.35
N ASN A 130 15.62 -2.69 -6.91
CA ASN A 130 15.40 -3.35 -8.19
C ASN A 130 14.68 -4.68 -8.00
N PHE A 131 13.58 -4.89 -8.72
CA PHE A 131 12.78 -6.11 -8.67
C PHE A 131 12.83 -6.85 -10.00
N LEU A 132 12.95 -8.17 -9.93
CA LEU A 132 12.49 -9.08 -10.97
C LEU A 132 11.02 -9.41 -10.72
N VAL A 133 10.18 -9.04 -11.68
CA VAL A 133 8.73 -9.18 -11.58
C VAL A 133 8.24 -10.20 -12.60
N ASP A 134 7.68 -11.31 -12.11
CA ASP A 134 6.89 -12.26 -12.91
C ASP A 134 5.41 -11.96 -12.68
N LEU A 135 4.80 -11.19 -13.59
CA LEU A 135 3.39 -10.81 -13.47
C LEU A 135 2.44 -12.01 -13.60
N ASN A 136 2.82 -13.06 -14.37
CA ASN A 136 2.00 -14.26 -14.52
C ASN A 136 1.89 -15.00 -13.19
N LYS A 137 3.02 -15.13 -12.50
CA LYS A 137 3.11 -15.83 -11.20
C LYS A 137 2.85 -14.91 -10.01
N ARG A 138 2.62 -13.60 -10.25
CA ARG A 138 2.51 -12.56 -9.21
C ARG A 138 3.71 -12.58 -8.26
N LYS A 139 4.90 -12.81 -8.81
CA LYS A 139 6.15 -12.94 -8.04
C LYS A 139 6.95 -11.65 -8.18
N PHE A 140 7.34 -11.09 -7.04
CA PHE A 140 8.13 -9.86 -6.95
C PHE A 140 9.37 -10.18 -6.13
N GLN A 141 10.52 -10.28 -6.79
CA GLN A 141 11.78 -10.63 -6.13
C GLN A 141 12.73 -9.46 -6.20
N LEU A 142 13.16 -8.97 -5.03
CA LEU A 142 14.24 -8.00 -4.96
C LEU A 142 15.53 -8.64 -5.51
N ASN A 143 16.13 -8.03 -6.52
CA ASN A 143 17.29 -8.58 -7.23
C ASN A 143 18.21 -7.43 -7.71
N GLY A 144 19.41 -7.37 -7.16
CA GLY A 144 20.32 -6.24 -7.22
C GLY A 144 20.26 -5.38 -5.96
N GLU A 145 20.65 -4.12 -6.06
CA GLU A 145 20.61 -3.18 -4.93
C GLU A 145 19.17 -2.95 -4.43
N GLY A 146 19.02 -2.99 -3.10
CA GLY A 146 17.77 -2.70 -2.44
C GLY A 146 17.86 -2.62 -0.92
N ILE A 147 16.70 -2.45 -0.31
CA ILE A 147 16.49 -2.25 1.12
C ILE A 147 15.28 -3.09 1.54
N GLU A 148 15.40 -3.84 2.63
CA GLU A 148 14.30 -4.48 3.35
C GLU A 148 14.09 -3.77 4.69
N TYR A 149 12.84 -3.43 5.01
CA TYR A 149 12.48 -2.71 6.23
C TYR A 149 11.91 -3.67 7.30
N GLN A 150 11.94 -3.22 8.56
CA GLN A 150 11.45 -3.96 9.71
C GLN A 150 9.92 -3.88 9.83
N GLY A 151 9.21 -4.73 9.09
CA GLY A 151 7.74 -4.76 9.15
C GLY A 151 7.13 -3.42 8.73
N LYS A 152 6.12 -2.93 9.45
CA LYS A 152 5.53 -1.59 9.26
C LYS A 152 6.37 -0.48 9.91
N SER A 153 7.64 -0.44 9.59
CA SER A 153 8.55 0.58 10.11
C SER A 153 9.39 1.16 9.00
N LYS A 154 9.82 2.41 9.21
CA LYS A 154 10.87 3.06 8.40
C LYS A 154 12.28 2.55 8.76
N PHE A 155 12.42 1.73 9.81
CA PHE A 155 13.71 1.18 10.21
C PHE A 155 14.19 0.12 9.20
N VAL A 156 15.41 0.28 8.73
CA VAL A 156 16.08 -0.63 7.81
C VAL A 156 16.48 -1.90 8.55
N LYS A 157 16.11 -3.05 7.99
CA LYS A 157 16.52 -4.38 8.47
C LYS A 157 17.75 -4.87 7.69
N TYR A 158 17.71 -4.75 6.36
CA TYR A 158 18.83 -5.07 5.46
C TYR A 158 18.93 -4.02 4.35
N GLU A 159 20.15 -3.67 3.94
CA GLU A 159 20.44 -2.75 2.84
C GLU A 159 21.69 -3.23 2.11
N GLY A 160 21.62 -3.32 0.78
CA GLY A 160 22.70 -3.80 -0.07
C GLY A 160 22.20 -4.66 -1.23
N ASN A 161 23.02 -5.63 -1.65
CA ASN A 161 22.70 -6.50 -2.78
C ASN A 161 21.78 -7.66 -2.39
N PHE A 162 20.73 -7.87 -3.17
CA PHE A 162 19.83 -9.00 -3.08
C PHE A 162 19.95 -9.90 -4.30
N LYS A 163 19.80 -11.20 -4.12
CA LYS A 163 19.68 -12.16 -5.21
C LYS A 163 18.49 -13.06 -4.96
N ASP A 164 17.59 -13.13 -5.92
CA ASP A 164 16.36 -13.92 -5.86
C ASP A 164 15.46 -13.60 -4.63
N GLY A 165 15.55 -12.38 -4.10
CA GLY A 165 14.80 -11.92 -2.93
C GLY A 165 15.52 -12.13 -1.60
N GLU A 166 16.71 -12.74 -1.60
CA GLU A 166 17.53 -12.97 -0.41
C GLU A 166 18.67 -11.95 -0.33
N TYR A 167 18.91 -11.43 0.87
CA TYR A 167 20.01 -10.52 1.12
C TYR A 167 21.35 -11.25 1.01
N ILE A 168 22.20 -10.84 0.08
CA ILE A 168 23.55 -11.38 -0.02
C ILE A 168 24.36 -10.74 1.10
N HIS A 169 24.69 -11.54 2.11
CA HIS A 169 25.55 -11.07 3.18
C HIS A 169 26.95 -10.83 2.61
N GLU A 170 27.22 -9.60 2.20
CA GLU A 170 28.60 -9.18 1.96
C GLU A 170 29.32 -9.32 3.29
N GLN A 171 30.23 -10.30 3.38
CA GLN A 171 31.18 -10.39 4.48
C GLN A 171 31.81 -9.01 4.59
N LYS A 172 31.43 -8.26 5.63
CA LYS A 172 31.97 -6.92 5.86
C LYS A 172 33.49 -7.05 5.83
N LYS A 173 34.15 -6.53 4.79
CA LYS A 173 35.48 -5.93 4.98
C LYS A 173 35.23 -4.90 6.06
N ALA A 174 35.85 -5.13 7.22
CA ALA A 174 35.61 -4.36 8.43
C ALA A 174 35.69 -2.87 8.12
N PHE A 175 34.54 -2.21 7.99
CA PHE A 175 34.43 -0.78 8.13
C PHE A 175 34.63 -0.52 9.62
N THR A 176 35.89 -0.33 10.00
CA THR A 176 36.27 0.38 11.22
C THR A 176 35.66 1.77 11.14
N ASN A 177 34.45 1.92 11.66
CA ASN A 177 33.93 3.21 12.05
C ASN A 177 34.83 3.75 13.16
N THR A 178 35.79 4.58 12.77
CA THR A 178 36.74 5.33 13.61
C THR A 178 36.05 6.45 14.41
N ASN A 179 34.88 6.19 15.01
CA ASN A 179 34.17 7.15 15.88
C ASN A 179 33.43 6.47 17.05
N GLN A 180 34.01 5.40 17.62
CA GLN A 180 33.51 4.80 18.87
C GLN A 180 34.56 4.70 19.99
N ASN A 181 35.60 5.54 19.97
CA ASN A 181 36.50 5.70 21.12
C ASN A 181 36.26 7.05 21.79
N GLN A 182 35.30 7.06 22.71
CA GLN A 182 35.33 7.75 24.01
C GLN A 182 33.94 7.67 24.69
N LYS A 183 33.48 6.45 25.01
CA LYS A 183 32.57 6.30 26.15
C LYS A 183 33.40 6.50 27.41
N LYS A 184 33.47 7.74 27.90
CA LYS A 184 33.84 7.98 29.30
C LYS A 184 32.91 7.13 30.16
N ASN A 185 33.48 6.17 30.87
CA ASN A 185 32.78 5.40 31.89
C ASN A 185 32.36 6.39 32.98
N ASN A 186 31.13 6.90 32.90
CA ASN A 186 30.53 7.60 34.03
C ASN A 186 30.53 6.62 35.22
N PRO A 187 31.07 7.00 36.39
CA PRO A 187 31.02 6.15 37.57
C PRO A 187 29.56 5.84 37.86
N ARG A 188 29.21 4.55 37.83
CA ARG A 188 27.85 4.10 38.15
C ARG A 188 27.63 4.37 39.64
N ILE A 189 26.71 5.27 39.95
CA ILE A 189 26.22 5.45 41.33
C ILE A 189 25.59 4.13 41.75
N ILE A 190 26.11 3.50 42.79
CA ILE A 190 25.57 2.29 43.41
C ILE A 190 24.73 2.75 44.59
N ILE A 191 23.42 2.60 44.49
CA ILE A 191 22.50 2.85 45.60
C ILE A 191 22.19 1.49 46.24
N ILE A 192 22.53 1.35 47.51
CA ILE A 192 22.26 0.17 48.33
C ILE A 192 21.15 0.55 49.30
N ASP A 193 20.10 -0.27 49.35
CA ASP A 193 19.05 -0.12 50.34
C ASP A 193 19.59 -0.51 51.72
N GLU A 194 19.56 0.42 52.67
CA GLU A 194 20.17 0.26 53.99
C GLU A 194 19.53 -0.84 54.82
N ALA A 195 18.22 -1.10 54.63
CA ALA A 195 17.48 -2.09 55.41
C ALA A 195 17.71 -3.53 54.91
N THR A 196 17.94 -3.69 53.60
CA THR A 196 18.03 -5.01 52.95
C THR A 196 19.42 -5.37 52.46
N GLY A 197 20.33 -4.40 52.34
CA GLY A 197 21.67 -4.59 51.78
C GLY A 197 21.68 -4.83 50.26
N GLU A 198 20.53 -4.75 49.58
CA GLU A 198 20.43 -5.01 48.15
C GLU A 198 20.70 -3.77 47.30
N GLN A 199 21.35 -3.95 46.14
CA GLN A 199 21.58 -2.88 45.18
C GLN A 199 20.27 -2.56 44.44
N VAL A 200 19.66 -1.41 44.76
CA VAL A 200 18.36 -0.93 44.21
C VAL A 200 18.38 -0.86 42.68
N ASN A 201 19.55 -0.54 42.10
CA ASN A 201 19.73 -0.43 40.66
C ASN A 201 19.67 -1.79 39.94
N ALA A 202 20.01 -2.91 40.62
CA ALA A 202 19.94 -4.25 40.05
C ALA A 202 18.48 -4.73 39.90
N GLN A 203 17.61 -4.39 40.86
CA GLN A 203 16.17 -4.67 40.77
C GLN A 203 15.50 -3.85 39.66
N ASN A 204 15.87 -2.57 39.52
CA ASN A 204 15.40 -1.71 38.43
C ASN A 204 15.89 -2.19 37.05
N ILE A 205 17.12 -2.71 36.93
CA ILE A 205 17.62 -3.29 35.67
C ILE A 205 16.92 -4.61 35.34
N LYS A 206 16.58 -5.47 36.32
CA LYS A 206 15.76 -6.68 36.06
C LYS A 206 14.33 -6.32 35.64
N ARG A 207 13.69 -5.33 36.27
CA ARG A 207 12.37 -4.80 35.87
C ARG A 207 12.43 -4.08 34.51
N GLN A 208 13.52 -3.38 34.19
CA GLN A 208 13.72 -2.75 32.90
C GLN A 208 14.06 -3.76 31.80
N LYS A 209 14.80 -4.83 32.09
CA LYS A 209 15.05 -5.93 31.13
C LYS A 209 13.79 -6.74 30.82
N GLN A 210 12.86 -6.87 31.78
CA GLN A 210 11.51 -7.40 31.51
C GLN A 210 10.65 -6.39 30.72
N LYS A 211 10.88 -5.08 30.84
CA LYS A 211 10.22 -4.03 30.03
C LYS A 211 10.88 -3.73 28.67
N GLN A 212 12.10 -4.22 28.44
CA GLN A 212 12.88 -4.08 27.20
C GLN A 212 12.84 -5.35 26.34
N VAL A 213 11.79 -6.17 26.46
CA VAL A 213 11.34 -6.85 25.24
C VAL A 213 11.03 -5.72 24.28
N GLN A 214 11.82 -5.59 23.21
CA GLN A 214 11.55 -4.66 22.13
C GLN A 214 10.05 -4.71 21.88
N LYS A 215 9.35 -3.62 22.20
CA LYS A 215 7.96 -3.42 21.76
C LYS A 215 8.05 -3.24 20.25
N VAL A 216 8.26 -4.34 19.54
CA VAL A 216 7.88 -4.45 18.16
C VAL A 216 6.38 -4.23 18.20
N TRP A 217 5.98 -3.02 17.85
CA TRP A 217 4.58 -2.69 17.65
C TRP A 217 4.11 -3.55 16.48
N CYS A 218 3.61 -4.74 16.79
CA CYS A 218 2.91 -5.58 15.83
C CYS A 218 1.47 -5.10 15.82
N LYS A 219 1.08 -4.46 14.72
CA LYS A 219 -0.28 -4.07 14.34
C LYS A 219 -1.34 -5.15 14.61
N TYR A 220 -0.93 -6.42 14.76
CA TYR A 220 -1.78 -7.59 14.95
C TYR A 220 -1.45 -8.46 16.16
N ASN A 221 -0.82 -7.92 17.21
CA ASN A 221 -0.78 -8.62 18.49
C ASN A 221 -2.14 -8.59 19.22
N GLN A 222 -3.25 -8.46 18.47
CA GLN A 222 -4.60 -8.70 18.97
C GLN A 222 -4.76 -10.18 19.24
N GLN A 223 -4.33 -10.57 20.43
CA GLN A 223 -4.57 -11.90 20.91
C GLN A 223 -6.05 -11.97 21.27
N ILE A 224 -6.83 -12.56 20.37
CA ILE A 224 -8.17 -13.02 20.71
C ILE A 224 -8.02 -14.03 21.85
N SER A 225 -8.55 -13.64 23.01
CA SER A 225 -8.52 -14.44 24.21
C SER A 225 -9.79 -15.29 24.35
N ILE A 226 -9.79 -16.22 25.31
CA ILE A 226 -11.02 -16.93 25.72
C ILE A 226 -12.07 -15.94 26.23
N ASN A 227 -11.64 -14.84 26.86
CA ASN A 227 -12.54 -13.79 27.34
C ASN A 227 -13.32 -13.13 26.19
N ASP A 228 -12.69 -12.88 25.04
CA ASP A 228 -13.35 -12.30 23.86
C ASP A 228 -14.45 -13.23 23.30
N ILE A 229 -14.25 -14.55 23.38
CA ILE A 229 -15.28 -15.54 23.03
C ILE A 229 -16.43 -15.49 24.03
N ASN A 230 -16.12 -15.47 25.32
CA ASN A 230 -17.13 -15.42 26.38
C ASN A 230 -17.98 -14.16 26.28
N ILE A 231 -17.39 -13.02 25.89
CA ILE A 231 -18.13 -11.77 25.64
C ILE A 231 -19.21 -11.98 24.57
N LEU A 232 -18.88 -12.64 23.45
CA LEU A 232 -19.87 -12.91 22.39
C LEU A 232 -20.89 -13.98 22.77
N GLN A 233 -20.57 -14.89 23.68
CA GLN A 233 -21.51 -15.89 24.18
C GLN A 233 -22.51 -15.30 25.18
N ASN A 234 -22.03 -14.44 26.08
CA ASN A 234 -22.80 -13.89 27.19
C ASN A 234 -23.42 -12.52 26.91
N LEU A 235 -23.18 -11.95 25.72
CA LEU A 235 -23.63 -10.61 25.32
C LEU A 235 -23.12 -9.52 26.27
N SER A 236 -21.80 -9.45 26.43
CA SER A 236 -21.12 -8.47 27.26
C SER A 236 -20.53 -7.31 26.44
N TRP A 237 -19.91 -6.35 27.12
CA TRP A 237 -19.23 -5.23 26.47
C TRP A 237 -18.11 -5.73 25.55
N MET A 238 -18.13 -5.30 24.29
CA MET A 238 -17.11 -5.67 23.32
C MET A 238 -15.77 -4.99 23.62
N THR A 239 -14.69 -5.73 23.44
CA THR A 239 -13.32 -5.20 23.48
C THR A 239 -12.93 -4.64 22.11
N SER A 240 -11.89 -3.79 22.09
CA SER A 240 -11.25 -3.32 20.86
C SER A 240 -10.79 -4.47 19.96
N ASN A 241 -10.34 -5.59 20.55
CA ASN A 241 -9.87 -6.75 19.79
C ASN A 241 -10.96 -7.33 18.88
N ILE A 242 -12.18 -7.45 19.39
CA ILE A 242 -13.30 -7.98 18.60
C ILE A 242 -13.67 -7.00 17.48
N ILE A 243 -13.77 -5.71 17.80
CA ILE A 243 -14.15 -4.67 16.83
C ILE A 243 -13.11 -4.56 15.72
N ASP A 244 -11.83 -4.49 16.07
CA ASP A 244 -10.73 -4.34 15.10
C ASP A 244 -10.56 -5.58 14.22
N SER A 245 -10.74 -6.78 14.79
CA SER A 245 -10.80 -8.02 14.02
C SER A 245 -11.91 -7.98 12.97
N TYR A 246 -13.07 -7.44 13.34
CA TYR A 246 -14.18 -7.29 12.44
C TYR A 246 -13.94 -6.20 11.37
N VAL A 247 -13.35 -5.07 11.75
CA VAL A 247 -12.87 -4.02 10.82
C VAL A 247 -11.96 -4.62 9.76
N LEU A 248 -10.97 -5.42 10.17
CA LEU A 248 -10.06 -6.09 9.25
C LEU A 248 -10.81 -7.00 8.27
N GLN A 249 -11.72 -7.85 8.79
CA GLN A 249 -12.51 -8.73 7.94
C GLN A 249 -13.34 -7.94 6.92
N LEU A 250 -14.02 -6.87 7.34
CA LEU A 250 -14.85 -6.06 6.45
C LEU A 250 -14.02 -5.37 5.35
N ASN A 251 -12.82 -4.88 5.67
CA ASN A 251 -11.91 -4.34 4.66
C ASN A 251 -11.51 -5.44 3.67
N ILE A 252 -11.10 -6.62 4.14
CA ILE A 252 -10.73 -7.75 3.27
C ILE A 252 -11.89 -8.15 2.35
N GLU A 253 -13.11 -8.24 2.89
CA GLU A 253 -14.30 -8.58 2.12
C GLU A 253 -14.65 -7.50 1.08
N SER A 254 -14.53 -6.21 1.45
CA SER A 254 -14.76 -5.08 0.53
C SER A 254 -13.80 -5.12 -0.64
N GLU A 255 -12.51 -5.27 -0.35
CA GLU A 255 -11.47 -5.36 -1.35
C GLU A 255 -11.70 -6.57 -2.27
N ASN A 256 -11.92 -7.75 -1.70
CA ASN A 256 -12.20 -8.96 -2.48
C ASN A 256 -13.45 -8.82 -3.37
N LYS A 257 -14.48 -8.10 -2.92
CA LYS A 257 -15.70 -7.85 -3.70
C LYS A 257 -15.45 -6.83 -4.79
N TYR A 258 -14.86 -5.67 -4.47
CA TYR A 258 -14.55 -4.61 -5.43
C TYR A 258 -13.73 -5.11 -6.62
N PHE A 259 -12.73 -5.96 -6.38
CA PHE A 259 -11.89 -6.48 -7.48
C PHE A 259 -12.45 -7.66 -8.26
N LYS A 260 -13.62 -8.16 -7.88
CA LYS A 260 -14.41 -9.06 -8.73
C LYS A 260 -15.34 -8.32 -9.68
N LEU A 261 -15.57 -7.02 -9.46
CA LEU A 261 -16.44 -6.20 -10.30
C LEU A 261 -15.76 -5.83 -11.62
N ASN A 262 -16.57 -5.61 -12.65
CA ASN A 262 -16.10 -5.06 -13.90
C ASN A 262 -15.79 -3.55 -13.78
N GLU A 263 -15.13 -2.98 -14.79
CA GLU A 263 -14.67 -1.58 -14.75
C GLU A 263 -15.81 -0.54 -14.68
N LEU A 264 -16.99 -0.84 -15.23
CA LEU A 264 -18.14 0.07 -15.14
C LEU A 264 -18.73 0.06 -13.73
N GLU A 265 -18.86 -1.12 -13.12
CA GLU A 265 -19.32 -1.28 -11.75
C GLU A 265 -18.35 -0.65 -10.74
N LYS A 266 -17.04 -0.87 -10.91
CA LYS A 266 -16.01 -0.27 -10.04
C LYS A 266 -16.12 1.25 -9.95
N LYS A 267 -16.39 1.92 -11.07
CA LYS A 267 -16.56 3.38 -11.13
C LYS A 267 -17.76 3.89 -10.32
N GLN A 268 -18.74 3.04 -10.07
CA GLN A 268 -19.93 3.39 -9.28
C GLN A 268 -19.71 3.16 -7.77
N VAL A 269 -18.72 2.34 -7.39
CA VAL A 269 -18.47 2.00 -5.98
C VAL A 269 -17.78 3.15 -5.26
N LYS A 270 -18.48 3.74 -4.29
CA LYS A 270 -17.90 4.69 -3.34
C LYS A 270 -17.17 3.94 -2.23
N ARG A 271 -15.93 3.54 -2.50
CA ARG A 271 -15.12 2.69 -1.62
C ARG A 271 -14.98 3.28 -0.21
N ILE A 272 -15.04 2.39 0.78
CA ILE A 272 -14.94 2.72 2.20
C ILE A 272 -13.71 2.04 2.80
N LEU A 273 -12.93 2.79 3.59
CA LEU A 273 -11.87 2.25 4.44
C LEU A 273 -12.28 2.34 5.91
N LEU A 274 -12.29 1.21 6.61
CA LEU A 274 -12.51 1.18 8.05
C LEU A 274 -11.17 1.11 8.78
N LEU A 275 -10.96 1.96 9.79
CA LEU A 275 -9.72 2.00 10.56
C LEU A 275 -9.92 1.40 11.97
N PRO A 276 -8.89 0.80 12.57
CA PRO A 276 -9.02 0.15 13.87
C PRO A 276 -9.19 1.18 15.00
N THR A 277 -9.86 0.76 16.07
CA THR A 277 -10.03 1.51 17.32
C THR A 277 -8.70 1.84 18.00
N SER A 278 -7.67 1.02 17.78
CA SER A 278 -6.32 1.25 18.30
C SER A 278 -5.73 2.59 17.86
N LEU A 279 -6.14 3.13 16.72
CA LEU A 279 -5.65 4.43 16.25
C LEU A 279 -6.17 5.57 17.15
N THR A 280 -7.48 5.63 17.35
CA THR A 280 -8.16 6.73 18.04
C THR A 280 -8.02 6.64 19.56
N THR A 281 -7.96 5.44 20.12
CA THR A 281 -7.67 5.21 21.54
C THR A 281 -6.27 5.68 21.95
N ASN A 282 -5.31 5.70 21.02
CA ASN A 282 -3.93 6.11 21.30
C ASN A 282 -3.63 7.59 21.03
N PHE A 283 -4.60 8.38 20.56
CA PHE A 283 -4.42 9.83 20.38
C PHE A 283 -4.13 10.56 21.70
N GLY A 284 -4.63 10.03 22.83
CA GLY A 284 -4.54 10.66 24.15
C GLY A 284 -5.59 11.75 24.35
N ASP A 285 -5.73 12.22 25.58
CA ASP A 285 -6.85 13.11 26.00
C ASP A 285 -6.87 14.47 25.30
N LEU A 286 -5.72 14.92 24.79
CA LEU A 286 -5.57 16.21 24.11
C LEU A 286 -5.70 16.10 22.58
N PHE A 287 -5.88 14.90 22.03
CA PHE A 287 -5.91 14.66 20.58
C PHE A 287 -4.73 15.32 19.86
N ASP A 288 -3.51 15.06 20.35
CA ASP A 288 -2.28 15.62 19.78
C ASP A 288 -2.20 15.29 18.29
N LYS A 289 -2.24 16.34 17.47
CA LYS A 289 -2.22 16.25 16.01
C LYS A 289 -1.00 15.51 15.47
N GLN A 290 0.19 15.79 15.99
CA GLN A 290 1.41 15.15 15.50
C GLN A 290 1.43 13.68 15.86
N LYS A 291 0.97 13.34 17.08
CA LYS A 291 0.82 11.96 17.50
C LYS A 291 -0.21 11.21 16.65
N ALA A 292 -1.36 11.82 16.39
CA ALA A 292 -2.41 11.27 15.54
C ALA A 292 -1.90 11.04 14.11
N TYR A 293 -1.16 12.01 13.55
CA TYR A 293 -0.51 11.89 12.25
C TYR A 293 0.48 10.72 12.22
N ASN A 294 1.35 10.60 13.23
CA ASN A 294 2.34 9.51 13.30
C ASN A 294 1.65 8.13 13.41
N LEU A 295 0.59 8.02 14.23
CA LEU A 295 -0.18 6.79 14.37
C LEU A 295 -0.90 6.42 13.07
N LEU A 296 -1.50 7.40 12.39
CA LEU A 296 -2.12 7.17 11.09
C LEU A 296 -1.10 6.78 10.03
N GLU A 297 0.05 7.46 9.97
CA GLU A 297 1.14 7.12 9.05
C GLU A 297 1.65 5.69 9.28
N GLN A 298 1.79 5.27 10.54
CA GLN A 298 2.16 3.89 10.88
C GLN A 298 1.09 2.89 10.44
N GLU A 299 -0.19 3.22 10.68
CA GLU A 299 -1.32 2.36 10.35
C GLU A 299 -1.49 2.19 8.84
N LEU A 300 -1.26 3.28 8.09
CA LEU A 300 -1.43 3.42 6.65
C LEU A 300 -0.09 3.50 5.90
N LEU A 301 0.96 2.90 6.44
CA LEU A 301 2.31 3.00 5.86
C LEU A 301 2.35 2.52 4.41
N GLU A 302 1.52 1.54 4.05
CA GLU A 302 1.29 1.07 2.68
C GLU A 302 0.91 2.18 1.70
N TYR A 303 0.27 3.26 2.16
CA TYR A 303 -0.12 4.42 1.35
C TYR A 303 0.87 5.58 1.44
N SER A 304 2.01 5.42 2.13
CA SER A 304 3.00 6.50 2.33
C SER A 304 3.55 7.03 1.01
N GLN A 305 3.70 6.17 -0.01
CA GLN A 305 4.12 6.59 -1.34
C GLN A 305 3.14 7.58 -1.96
N MET A 306 1.84 7.49 -1.65
CA MET A 306 0.82 8.44 -2.09
C MET A 306 0.69 9.67 -1.18
N ASN A 307 1.70 9.95 -0.35
CA ASN A 307 1.65 11.01 0.66
C ASN A 307 0.42 10.90 1.59
N LEU A 308 0.00 9.65 1.83
CA LEU A 308 -1.20 9.30 2.61
C LEU A 308 -2.49 9.95 2.11
N ASP A 309 -2.55 10.35 0.84
CA ASP A 309 -3.76 10.86 0.19
C ASP A 309 -4.72 9.71 -0.12
N ILE A 310 -5.18 9.04 0.94
CA ILE A 310 -6.08 7.89 0.86
C ILE A 310 -7.46 8.28 0.34
N THR A 311 -7.80 9.57 0.37
CA THR A 311 -9.04 10.14 -0.17
C THR A 311 -9.14 10.05 -1.70
N LYS A 312 -8.00 9.83 -2.39
CA LYS A 312 -7.99 9.46 -3.81
C LYS A 312 -8.55 8.06 -4.08
N ILE A 313 -8.46 7.16 -3.10
CA ILE A 313 -8.81 5.75 -3.23
C ILE A 313 -10.17 5.48 -2.57
N TYR A 314 -10.36 6.00 -1.36
CA TYR A 314 -11.52 5.76 -0.53
C TYR A 314 -12.31 7.06 -0.39
N LYS A 315 -13.57 7.03 -0.83
CA LYS A 315 -14.48 8.17 -0.71
C LYS A 315 -14.98 8.34 0.71
N LYS A 316 -15.04 7.24 1.48
CA LYS A 316 -15.42 7.28 2.89
C LYS A 316 -14.40 6.61 3.79
N ILE A 317 -14.24 7.16 4.99
CA ILE A 317 -13.27 6.66 5.99
C ILE A 317 -13.98 6.57 7.34
N GLY A 318 -14.01 5.36 7.89
CA GLY A 318 -14.76 5.03 9.10
C GLY A 318 -13.86 4.78 10.31
N PHE A 319 -14.26 5.30 11.47
CA PHE A 319 -13.53 5.15 12.73
C PHE A 319 -14.49 4.71 13.85
N PRO A 320 -14.36 3.48 14.37
CA PRO A 320 -14.94 3.11 15.64
C PRO A 320 -14.17 3.81 16.77
N ILE A 321 -14.90 4.48 17.66
CA ILE A 321 -14.33 5.29 18.74
C ILE A 321 -14.78 4.75 20.09
N ASN A 322 -13.82 4.59 21.00
CA ASN A 322 -14.07 4.29 22.40
C ASN A 322 -14.15 5.59 23.21
N LYS A 323 -15.33 5.91 23.73
CA LYS A 323 -15.52 7.03 24.66
C LYS A 323 -15.20 6.57 26.08
N ILE A 324 -14.01 6.93 26.57
CA ILE A 324 -13.56 6.78 27.97
C ILE A 324 -13.81 5.35 28.52
N ASN A 325 -13.55 4.33 27.71
CA ASN A 325 -13.73 2.92 28.08
C ASN A 325 -15.15 2.52 28.50
N PHE A 326 -16.18 3.33 28.19
CA PHE A 326 -17.56 3.03 28.58
C PHE A 326 -18.57 2.97 27.45
N HIS A 327 -18.23 3.49 26.27
CA HIS A 327 -19.18 3.54 25.17
C HIS A 327 -18.49 3.51 23.81
N TRP A 328 -19.11 2.79 22.87
CA TRP A 328 -18.65 2.71 21.49
C TRP A 328 -19.58 3.52 20.59
N TYR A 329 -18.99 4.38 19.77
CA TYR A 329 -19.68 5.10 18.71
C TYR A 329 -18.82 5.06 17.43
N PHE A 330 -19.37 5.52 16.32
CA PHE A 330 -18.69 5.44 15.03
C PHE A 330 -18.73 6.79 14.31
N LEU A 331 -17.59 7.19 13.75
CA LEU A 331 -17.46 8.37 12.90
C LEU A 331 -17.25 7.91 11.46
N LEU A 332 -18.03 8.46 10.53
CA LEU A 332 -17.86 8.25 9.10
C LEU A 332 -17.55 9.58 8.43
N PHE A 333 -16.35 9.71 7.87
CA PHE A 333 -15.96 10.84 7.04
C PHE A 333 -16.32 10.54 5.59
N ASP A 334 -17.10 11.40 4.96
CA ASP A 334 -17.31 11.45 3.52
C ASP A 334 -16.36 12.51 2.93
N ALA A 335 -15.27 12.04 2.35
CA ALA A 335 -14.22 12.91 1.81
C ALA A 335 -14.66 13.66 0.53
N GLU A 336 -15.69 13.16 -0.16
CA GLU A 336 -16.21 13.77 -1.38
C GLU A 336 -17.11 14.97 -1.05
N ASN A 337 -18.02 14.79 -0.08
CA ASN A 337 -18.96 15.84 0.32
C ASN A 337 -18.43 16.71 1.47
N GLY A 338 -17.33 16.33 2.11
CA GLY A 338 -16.82 17.01 3.31
C GLY A 338 -17.75 16.85 4.50
N GLU A 339 -18.43 15.70 4.63
CA GLU A 339 -19.40 15.46 5.68
C GLU A 339 -18.84 14.50 6.73
N VAL A 340 -19.26 14.68 7.99
CA VAL A 340 -18.98 13.73 9.06
C VAL A 340 -20.28 13.25 9.67
N GLN A 341 -20.53 11.96 9.58
CA GLN A 341 -21.69 11.32 10.21
C GLN A 341 -21.27 10.67 11.52
N ILE A 342 -21.96 11.02 12.59
CA ILE A 342 -21.80 10.44 13.93
C ILE A 342 -22.88 9.39 14.12
N PHE A 343 -22.49 8.14 14.27
CA PHE A 343 -23.38 7.06 14.63
C PHE A 343 -23.19 6.71 16.11
N ASP A 344 -24.21 6.99 16.91
CA ASP A 344 -24.21 6.77 18.36
C ASP A 344 -25.55 6.17 18.79
N SER A 345 -25.52 4.97 19.36
CA SER A 345 -26.71 4.23 19.79
C SER A 345 -27.31 4.73 21.10
N THR A 346 -26.69 5.71 21.77
CA THR A 346 -27.23 6.30 23.00
C THR A 346 -28.28 7.36 22.70
N SER A 347 -29.25 7.52 23.61
CA SER A 347 -30.36 8.45 23.46
C SER A 347 -29.99 9.93 23.54
N ASN A 348 -28.77 10.27 23.99
CA ASN A 348 -28.35 11.65 24.21
C ASN A 348 -27.48 12.17 23.05
N THR A 349 -28.12 12.32 21.90
CA THR A 349 -27.49 12.69 20.64
C THR A 349 -26.95 14.13 20.67
N TYR A 350 -27.63 15.09 21.31
CA TYR A 350 -27.22 16.50 21.26
C TYR A 350 -25.84 16.79 21.89
N ASN A 351 -25.50 16.15 23.02
CA ASN A 351 -24.20 16.32 23.66
C ASN A 351 -23.05 15.63 22.91
N SER A 352 -23.36 14.68 22.00
CA SER A 352 -22.34 13.92 21.28
C SER A 352 -21.49 14.79 20.35
N GLN A 353 -22.09 15.78 19.66
CA GLN A 353 -21.37 16.64 18.72
C GLN A 353 -20.30 17.50 19.41
N VAL A 354 -20.63 18.09 20.57
CA VAL A 354 -19.70 18.95 21.32
C VAL A 354 -18.50 18.15 21.82
N HIS A 355 -18.73 16.95 22.36
CA HIS A 355 -17.66 16.07 22.85
C HIS A 355 -16.77 15.51 21.73
N ASN A 356 -17.26 15.46 20.50
CA ASN A 356 -16.54 14.89 19.36
C ASN A 356 -15.75 15.93 18.55
N LYS A 357 -15.87 17.22 18.84
CA LYS A 357 -15.28 18.28 18.02
C LYS A 357 -13.76 18.12 17.85
N ASN A 358 -13.02 17.90 18.93
CA ASN A 358 -11.56 17.81 18.89
C ASN A 358 -11.07 16.59 18.08
N ILE A 359 -11.68 15.43 18.30
CA ILE A 359 -11.31 14.21 17.55
C ILE A 359 -11.69 14.35 16.07
N ILE A 360 -12.86 14.92 15.75
CA ILE A 360 -13.31 15.14 14.38
C ILE A 360 -12.35 16.10 13.65
N GLN A 361 -11.99 17.22 14.29
CA GLN A 361 -11.04 18.18 13.73
C GLN A 361 -9.65 17.56 13.52
N THR A 362 -9.14 16.84 14.52
CA THR A 362 -7.83 16.17 14.42
C THR A 362 -7.82 15.16 13.27
N LEU A 363 -8.85 14.32 13.16
CA LEU A 363 -8.97 13.35 12.08
C LEU A 363 -9.10 14.03 10.72
N ALA A 364 -9.92 15.08 10.60
CA ALA A 364 -10.06 15.82 9.35
C ALA A 364 -8.75 16.43 8.87
N GLU A 365 -7.99 17.05 9.78
CA GLU A 365 -6.69 17.64 9.45
C GLU A 365 -5.67 16.59 9.01
N VAL A 366 -5.59 15.47 9.74
CA VAL A 366 -4.67 14.37 9.41
C VAL A 366 -5.07 13.72 8.07
N LEU A 367 -6.36 13.60 7.80
CA LEU A 367 -6.91 13.09 6.53
C LEU A 367 -6.91 14.12 5.39
N LYS A 368 -6.60 15.39 5.68
CA LYS A 368 -6.67 16.52 4.75
C LYS A 368 -8.08 16.72 4.16
N ILE A 369 -9.13 16.46 4.94
CA ILE A 369 -10.53 16.66 4.56
C ILE A 369 -11.02 18.00 5.10
N THR A 370 -11.66 18.79 4.25
CA THR A 370 -12.35 20.03 4.69
C THR A 370 -13.78 19.67 5.09
N ILE A 371 -14.12 19.85 6.37
CA ILE A 371 -15.47 19.54 6.87
C ILE A 371 -16.42 20.71 6.58
N GLN A 372 -17.52 20.41 5.89
CA GLN A 372 -18.63 21.32 5.60
C GLN A 372 -19.80 21.08 6.55
N ASN A 373 -20.07 19.82 6.90
CA ASN A 373 -21.21 19.44 7.73
C ASN A 373 -20.86 18.32 8.72
N ILE A 374 -21.47 18.38 9.91
CA ILE A 374 -21.39 17.34 10.93
C ILE A 374 -22.82 16.99 11.33
N GLU A 375 -23.24 15.76 11.07
CA GLU A 375 -24.59 15.29 11.37
C GLU A 375 -24.59 14.04 12.23
N ILE A 376 -25.66 13.85 12.98
CA ILE A 376 -25.93 12.60 13.69
C ILE A 376 -26.74 11.72 12.77
N HIS A 377 -26.27 10.49 12.56
CA HIS A 377 -26.89 9.59 11.61
C HIS A 377 -28.31 9.23 12.08
N LYS A 378 -29.32 9.62 11.30
CA LYS A 378 -30.74 9.49 11.67
C LYS A 378 -31.17 8.05 11.99
N LYS A 379 -30.45 7.06 11.44
CA LYS A 379 -30.73 5.63 11.65
C LYS A 379 -29.82 4.99 12.69
N SER A 380 -29.28 5.74 13.65
CA SER A 380 -28.42 5.14 14.70
C SER A 380 -29.12 4.08 15.56
N GLY A 381 -30.45 4.08 15.55
CA GLY A 381 -31.22 3.29 16.49
C GLY A 381 -30.98 3.77 17.93
N GLN A 382 -31.58 3.07 18.88
CA GLN A 382 -31.38 3.36 20.29
C GLN A 382 -31.16 2.04 21.02
N GLN A 383 -30.01 1.90 21.67
CA GLN A 383 -29.77 0.76 22.53
C GLN A 383 -30.72 0.77 23.73
N ARG A 384 -31.21 -0.41 24.11
CA ARG A 384 -32.08 -0.60 25.28
C ARG A 384 -31.34 -1.21 26.48
N ASN A 385 -30.04 -1.43 26.34
CA ASN A 385 -29.18 -2.04 27.35
C ASN A 385 -27.83 -1.30 27.41
N GLY A 386 -27.01 -1.61 28.41
CA GLY A 386 -25.72 -0.94 28.62
C GLY A 386 -24.56 -1.51 27.79
N TYR A 387 -24.71 -2.67 27.13
CA TYR A 387 -23.59 -3.40 26.53
C TYR A 387 -23.56 -3.40 24.99
N SER A 388 -24.70 -3.11 24.35
CA SER A 388 -24.87 -3.37 22.92
C SER A 388 -24.21 -2.36 21.99
N CYS A 389 -23.66 -1.24 22.50
CA CYS A 389 -23.06 -0.18 21.68
C CYS A 389 -22.01 -0.71 20.68
N GLY A 390 -21.17 -1.66 21.10
CA GLY A 390 -20.21 -2.35 20.23
C GLY A 390 -20.88 -3.11 19.08
N TYR A 391 -21.99 -3.80 19.36
CA TYR A 391 -22.74 -4.56 18.37
C TYR A 391 -23.47 -3.63 17.38
N PHE A 392 -23.98 -2.50 17.87
CA PHE A 392 -24.58 -1.46 17.04
C PHE A 392 -23.57 -0.92 16.03
N ILE A 393 -22.36 -0.54 16.47
CA ILE A 393 -21.33 -0.05 15.53
C ILE A 393 -20.89 -1.14 14.54
N CYS A 394 -20.75 -2.40 14.96
CA CYS A 394 -20.41 -3.49 14.04
C CYS A 394 -21.50 -3.72 13.00
N SER A 395 -22.77 -3.71 13.40
CA SER A 395 -23.91 -3.80 12.49
C SER A 395 -23.93 -2.63 11.50
N PHE A 396 -23.62 -1.41 11.95
CA PHE A 396 -23.56 -0.24 11.06
C PHE A 396 -22.38 -0.29 10.09
N MET A 397 -21.19 -0.69 10.54
CA MET A 397 -20.04 -0.91 9.66
C MET A 397 -20.34 -1.94 8.57
N ARG A 398 -21.05 -3.03 8.92
CA ARG A 398 -21.49 -4.03 7.95
C ARG A 398 -22.46 -3.44 6.93
N PHE A 399 -23.45 -2.68 7.40
CA PHE A 399 -24.39 -1.99 6.53
C PHE A 399 -23.68 -1.05 5.54
N LEU A 400 -22.76 -0.20 6.02
CA LEU A 400 -21.97 0.68 5.17
C LEU A 400 -21.15 -0.12 4.14
N GLN A 401 -20.56 -1.23 4.59
CA GLN A 401 -19.78 -2.11 3.75
C GLN A 401 -20.62 -2.69 2.61
N GLU A 402 -21.86 -3.10 2.87
CA GLU A 402 -22.75 -3.64 1.85
C GLU A 402 -23.27 -2.56 0.91
N GLN A 403 -23.65 -1.41 1.46
CA GLN A 403 -24.17 -0.25 0.74
C GLN A 403 -23.23 0.29 -0.34
N GLN A 404 -21.91 0.26 -0.13
CA GLN A 404 -20.97 0.77 -1.12
C GLN A 404 -21.06 0.04 -2.48
N PHE A 405 -21.64 -1.17 -2.50
CA PHE A 405 -21.77 -2.02 -3.69
C PHE A 405 -23.18 -2.04 -4.26
N LEU A 406 -24.09 -1.24 -3.73
CA LEU A 406 -25.51 -1.28 -4.08
C LEU A 406 -25.93 0.09 -4.59
N ASN A 407 -26.61 0.09 -5.73
CA ASN A 407 -27.07 1.33 -6.37
C ASN A 407 -28.36 1.88 -5.72
N ASN A 408 -29.00 1.09 -4.84
CA ASN A 408 -30.25 1.44 -4.19
C ASN A 408 -30.02 1.80 -2.72
N GLN A 409 -30.74 2.80 -2.24
CA GLN A 409 -30.78 3.12 -0.81
C GLN A 409 -31.47 1.98 -0.04
N ILE A 410 -30.70 1.11 0.61
CA ILE A 410 -31.28 0.18 1.59
C ILE A 410 -31.50 0.90 2.92
N GLU A 411 -32.59 0.56 3.58
CA GLU A 411 -32.82 0.97 4.95
C GLU A 411 -31.96 0.18 5.95
N TYR A 412 -31.32 0.91 6.87
CA TYR A 412 -30.59 0.29 7.96
C TYR A 412 -31.52 0.00 9.14
N TYR A 413 -31.44 -1.23 9.65
CA TYR A 413 -32.05 -1.64 10.90
C TYR A 413 -31.06 -2.48 11.69
N TYR A 414 -30.87 -2.14 12.96
CA TYR A 414 -30.04 -2.96 13.85
C TYR A 414 -30.72 -4.32 14.11
N LYS A 415 -29.98 -5.39 13.88
CA LYS A 415 -30.43 -6.77 14.10
C LYS A 415 -29.36 -7.56 14.85
N GLU A 416 -29.51 -7.59 16.18
CA GLU A 416 -28.58 -8.27 17.10
C GLU A 416 -28.36 -9.75 16.70
N ASN A 417 -29.44 -10.45 16.36
CA ASN A 417 -29.42 -11.86 15.97
C ASN A 417 -28.66 -12.14 14.67
N GLU A 418 -28.47 -11.15 13.80
CA GLU A 418 -27.68 -11.30 12.57
C GLU A 418 -26.20 -11.02 12.82
N ILE A 419 -25.87 -10.03 13.65
CA ILE A 419 -24.48 -9.59 13.84
C ILE A 419 -23.67 -10.51 14.77
N ILE A 420 -24.30 -11.10 15.81
CA ILE A 420 -23.58 -11.97 16.76
C ILE A 420 -22.99 -13.22 16.09
N PRO A 421 -23.73 -13.99 15.26
CA PRO A 421 -23.15 -15.16 14.58
C PRO A 421 -21.99 -14.79 13.66
N ILE A 422 -22.08 -13.63 12.99
CA ILE A 422 -21.01 -13.11 12.13
C ILE A 422 -19.75 -12.86 12.96
N LEU A 423 -19.88 -12.11 14.08
CA LEU A 423 -18.75 -11.82 14.97
C LEU A 423 -18.14 -13.09 15.58
N LYS A 424 -18.95 -14.09 15.95
CA LYS A 424 -18.45 -15.39 16.43
C LYS A 424 -17.64 -16.10 15.35
N ASN A 425 -18.09 -16.09 14.10
CA ASN A 425 -17.37 -16.66 12.96
C ASN A 425 -16.07 -15.89 12.67
N THR A 426 -16.09 -14.55 12.74
CA THR A 426 -14.90 -13.70 12.64
C THR A 426 -13.83 -14.15 13.63
N ILE A 427 -14.19 -14.25 14.92
CA ILE A 427 -13.27 -14.65 15.98
C ILE A 427 -12.77 -16.08 15.76
N ALA A 428 -13.65 -17.00 15.37
CA ALA A 428 -13.29 -18.41 15.16
C ALA A 428 -12.30 -18.62 14.01
N ARG A 429 -12.25 -17.74 13.00
CA ARG A 429 -11.30 -17.81 11.88
C ARG A 429 -9.91 -17.28 12.21
N ILE A 430 -9.78 -16.50 13.28
CA ILE A 430 -8.51 -15.89 13.72
C ILE A 430 -7.75 -16.85 14.65
N LYS A 431 -8.46 -17.77 15.30
CA LYS A 431 -7.87 -18.92 15.99
C LYS A 431 -7.54 -20.02 15.02
#